data_AF-A0A972WIY0-F1
#
_entry.id   AF-A0A972WIY0-F1
#
_cell.length_a   1.000
_cell.length_b   1.000
_cell.length_c   1.000
_cell.angle_alpha   90.00
_cell.angle_beta   90.00
_cell.angle_gamma   90.00
#
_symmetry.space_group_name_H-M   'P 1'
#
loop_
_entity.id
_entity.type
_entity.pdbx_description
1 polymer ?
#
loop_
_entity_poly.entity_id
_entity_poly.type
_entity_poly.pdbx_seq_one_letter_code
_entity_poly.pdbx_strand_id
1 'polypeptide(L)'
;FGTVPLMKAFQVAATFEIGMYEYDSGFIFMPLELAQGYFKLPGAVTNLEVFIENPDEAPEMSSNVMLTLGKGIRVHDWQRANASFFNAIQVERNVMFLILTLIIVVAAFNIISSMIMLVKDKGRDIAILRTMGATRGTIMRIFFIAGASIGVIGTLGGFVLGLSFADNIESIRQWIQSLSGSELFAAEIYFLSQLPAIVDTSEVIAVVSMGFGLSMIATIYPAWRAARLDPAEALRYE
;
A
#
# COMPACT_ATOMS: atom_id res chain seq x y z
N PHE A 1 48.78 -14.58 15.77
CA PHE A 1 48.58 -13.96 17.09
C PHE A 1 47.08 -13.90 17.36
N GLY A 2 46.54 -14.89 18.08
CA GLY A 2 45.11 -14.91 18.45
C GLY A 2 44.94 -14.22 19.78
N THR A 3 44.19 -13.13 19.83
CA THR A 3 43.80 -12.47 21.09
C THR A 3 42.90 -13.42 21.87
N VAL A 4 43.28 -13.71 23.12
CA VAL A 4 42.46 -14.49 24.05
C VAL A 4 41.11 -13.78 24.23
N PRO A 5 39.97 -14.48 24.10
CA PRO A 5 38.67 -13.86 24.30
C PRO A 5 38.54 -13.31 25.73
N LEU A 6 38.07 -12.07 25.85
CA LEU A 6 37.73 -11.48 27.14
C LEU A 6 36.54 -12.28 27.69
N MET A 7 36.66 -12.76 28.93
CA MET A 7 35.60 -13.49 29.62
C MET A 7 35.40 -12.88 31.00
N LYS A 8 34.15 -12.66 31.37
CA LYS A 8 33.75 -12.19 32.70
C LYS A 8 32.37 -12.75 33.03
N ALA A 9 32.20 -13.23 34.26
CA ALA A 9 30.91 -13.71 34.74
C ALA A 9 30.04 -12.53 35.19
N PHE A 10 28.75 -12.58 34.85
CA PHE A 10 27.74 -11.62 35.28
C PHE A 10 26.51 -12.37 35.79
N GLN A 11 25.79 -11.76 36.73
CA GLN A 11 24.49 -12.29 37.17
C GLN A 11 23.40 -11.80 36.20
N VAL A 12 22.58 -12.74 35.73
CA VAL A 12 21.41 -12.42 34.91
C VAL A 12 20.30 -11.89 35.82
N ALA A 13 19.83 -10.67 35.55
CA ALA A 13 18.77 -10.04 36.35
C ALA A 13 17.37 -10.36 35.81
N ALA A 14 17.21 -10.38 34.48
CA ALA A 14 15.94 -10.64 33.80
C ALA A 14 16.20 -11.10 32.35
N THR A 15 15.16 -11.65 31.72
CA THR A 15 15.10 -11.96 30.29
C THR A 15 14.00 -11.13 29.63
N PHE A 16 14.15 -10.82 28.35
CA PHE A 16 13.15 -10.10 27.55
C PHE A 16 12.82 -10.91 26.29
N GLU A 17 11.65 -10.65 25.72
CA GLU A 17 11.20 -11.22 24.45
C GLU A 17 10.45 -10.12 23.70
N ILE A 18 10.92 -9.83 22.48
CA ILE A 18 10.33 -8.82 21.59
C ILE A 18 9.58 -9.48 20.41
N GLY A 19 9.69 -10.81 20.28
CA GLY A 19 9.03 -11.60 19.23
C GLY A 19 9.80 -11.63 17.90
N MET A 20 11.03 -11.13 17.88
CA MET A 20 11.94 -11.19 16.73
C MET A 20 13.18 -11.99 17.12
N TYR A 21 13.36 -13.17 16.51
CA TYR A 21 14.42 -14.11 16.85
C TYR A 21 15.84 -13.50 16.80
N GLU A 22 16.12 -12.64 15.83
CA GLU A 22 17.44 -12.00 15.71
C GLU A 22 17.75 -11.06 16.88
N TYR A 23 16.73 -10.40 17.44
CA TYR A 23 16.87 -9.54 18.61
C TYR A 23 16.94 -10.36 19.90
N ASP A 24 16.06 -11.35 20.04
CA ASP A 24 15.95 -12.16 21.25
C ASP A 24 17.19 -13.06 21.47
N SER A 25 17.85 -13.49 20.39
CA SER A 25 19.06 -14.33 20.47
C SER A 25 20.38 -13.53 20.42
N GLY A 26 20.34 -12.27 20.00
CA GLY A 26 21.54 -11.48 19.69
C GLY A 26 21.90 -10.39 20.71
N PHE A 27 20.98 -9.97 21.57
CA PHE A 27 21.16 -8.78 22.41
C PHE A 27 21.29 -9.09 23.90
N ILE A 28 22.21 -8.37 24.55
CA ILE A 28 22.39 -8.38 26.01
C ILE A 28 22.45 -6.92 26.47
N PHE A 29 21.61 -6.58 27.45
CA PHE A 29 21.64 -5.27 28.09
C PHE A 29 22.39 -5.34 29.42
N MET A 30 23.26 -4.36 29.66
CA MET A 30 23.99 -4.25 30.92
C MET A 30 24.24 -2.76 31.26
N PRO A 31 24.44 -2.41 32.55
CA PRO A 31 24.81 -1.06 32.95
C PRO A 31 26.08 -0.56 32.25
N LEU A 32 26.09 0.72 31.86
CA LEU A 32 27.16 1.34 31.08
C LEU A 32 28.51 1.24 31.76
N GLU A 33 28.57 1.46 33.09
CA GLU A 33 29.80 1.43 33.87
C GLU A 33 30.43 0.02 33.84
N LEU A 34 29.59 -1.02 33.88
CA LEU A 34 30.04 -2.41 33.78
C LEU A 34 30.53 -2.73 32.37
N ALA A 35 29.83 -2.23 31.34
CA ALA A 35 30.23 -2.40 29.93
C ALA A 35 31.57 -1.72 29.65
N GLN A 36 31.76 -0.48 30.09
CA GLN A 36 33.02 0.26 29.96
C GLN A 36 34.19 -0.47 30.63
N GLY A 37 33.96 -1.04 31.81
CA GLY A 37 34.95 -1.87 32.50
C GLY A 37 35.26 -3.17 31.76
N TYR A 38 34.27 -3.82 31.15
CA TYR A 38 34.44 -5.07 30.40
C TYR A 38 35.15 -4.86 29.05
N PHE A 39 34.72 -3.87 28.27
CA PHE A 39 35.28 -3.53 26.96
C PHE A 39 36.55 -2.68 27.03
N LYS A 40 37.00 -2.31 28.24
CA LYS A 40 38.20 -1.48 28.48
C LYS A 40 38.10 -0.10 27.83
N LEU A 41 36.93 0.54 27.93
CA LEU A 41 36.61 1.86 27.40
C LEU A 41 36.31 2.85 28.53
N PRO A 42 37.30 3.27 29.35
CA PRO A 42 37.06 4.16 30.48
C PRO A 42 36.62 5.54 30.00
N GLY A 43 35.43 5.99 30.42
CA GLY A 43 34.89 7.32 30.05
C GLY A 43 34.59 7.48 28.56
N ALA A 44 34.59 6.40 27.77
CA ALA A 44 34.33 6.41 26.34
C ALA A 44 33.16 5.47 26.01
N VAL A 45 32.51 5.72 24.87
CA VAL A 45 31.46 4.86 24.32
C VAL A 45 31.72 4.64 22.84
N THR A 46 31.28 3.50 22.32
CA THR A 46 31.45 3.16 20.91
C THR A 46 30.46 3.90 20.03
N ASN A 47 29.20 4.01 20.50
CA ASN A 47 28.09 4.64 19.79
C ASN A 47 27.26 5.48 20.77
N LEU A 48 26.63 6.53 20.24
CA LEU A 48 25.59 7.29 20.92
C LEU A 48 24.29 7.08 20.16
N GLU A 49 23.29 6.56 20.85
CA GLU A 49 21.95 6.36 20.30
C GLU A 49 21.06 7.51 20.76
N VAL A 50 20.34 8.11 19.81
CA VAL A 50 19.45 9.24 20.07
C VAL A 50 18.05 8.81 19.67
N PHE A 51 17.15 8.79 20.65
CA PHE A 51 15.75 8.52 20.42
C PHE A 51 15.04 9.79 19.97
N ILE A 52 14.22 9.66 18.93
CA ILE A 52 13.35 10.72 18.41
C ILE A 52 11.90 10.26 18.55
N GLU A 53 10.98 11.21 18.73
CA GLU A 53 9.55 10.88 18.90
C GLU A 53 8.92 10.39 17.60
N ASN A 54 9.29 10.99 16.46
CA ASN A 54 8.78 10.65 15.14
C ASN A 54 9.86 9.95 14.29
N PRO A 55 9.70 8.66 13.96
CA PRO A 55 10.66 7.92 13.13
C PRO A 55 10.84 8.48 11.71
N ASP A 56 9.82 9.16 11.17
CA ASP A 56 9.84 9.71 9.81
C ASP A 56 10.76 10.93 9.68
N GLU A 57 11.04 11.60 10.79
CA GLU A 57 11.96 12.74 10.86
C GLU A 57 13.43 12.30 10.97
N ALA A 58 13.70 10.99 11.12
CA ALA A 58 15.05 10.46 11.28
C ALA A 58 16.04 10.91 10.17
N PRO A 59 15.66 10.94 8.87
CA PRO A 59 16.58 11.38 7.82
C PRO A 59 16.93 12.87 7.90
N GLU A 60 15.95 13.72 8.28
CA GLU A 60 16.16 15.16 8.44
C GLU A 60 17.02 15.43 9.69
N MET A 61 16.67 14.81 10.81
CA MET A 61 17.42 14.92 12.06
C MET A 61 18.85 14.40 11.92
N SER A 62 19.07 13.27 11.25
CA SER A 62 20.44 12.76 11.03
C SER A 62 21.28 13.73 10.22
N SER A 63 20.67 14.41 9.24
CA SER A 63 21.31 15.45 8.43
C SER A 63 21.67 16.68 9.27
N ASN A 64 20.74 17.16 10.12
CA ASN A 64 20.97 18.30 11.02
C ASN A 64 22.06 18.02 12.06
N VAL A 65 22.07 16.82 12.64
CA VAL A 65 23.10 16.38 13.59
C VAL A 65 24.46 16.28 12.91
N MET A 66 24.52 15.74 11.69
CA MET A 66 25.75 15.68 10.89
C MET A 66 26.31 17.08 10.61
N LEU A 67 25.45 18.04 10.28
CA LEU A 67 25.86 19.43 10.02
C LEU A 67 26.41 20.12 11.26
N THR A 68 25.86 19.82 12.44
CA THR A 68 26.26 20.43 13.71
C THR A 68 27.54 19.83 14.28
N LEU A 69 27.72 18.51 14.18
CA LEU A 69 28.84 17.79 14.77
C LEU A 69 30.10 17.72 13.88
N GLY A 70 29.98 18.00 12.58
CA GLY A 70 31.10 18.14 11.65
C GLY A 70 31.68 16.82 11.11
N LYS A 71 32.79 16.91 10.36
CA LYS A 71 33.30 15.85 9.45
C LYS A 71 34.00 14.64 10.11
N GLY A 72 33.86 14.44 11.42
CA GLY A 72 34.51 13.35 12.17
C GLY A 72 33.57 12.23 12.64
N ILE A 73 32.25 12.44 12.55
CA ILE A 73 31.25 11.55 13.14
C ILE A 73 30.41 10.95 12.01
N ARG A 74 30.15 9.64 12.09
CA ARG A 74 29.20 8.96 11.21
C ARG A 74 27.87 8.88 11.92
N VAL A 75 26.84 9.46 11.30
CA VAL A 75 25.47 9.36 11.78
C VAL A 75 24.75 8.33 10.89
N HIS A 76 24.20 7.31 11.52
CA HIS A 76 23.34 6.32 10.87
C HIS A 76 21.94 6.45 11.46
N ASP A 77 20.95 6.72 10.60
CA ASP A 77 19.54 6.60 10.98
C ASP A 77 19.10 5.13 10.91
N TRP A 78 17.94 4.84 11.50
CA TRP A 78 17.38 3.48 11.57
C TRP A 78 17.09 2.88 10.18
N GLN A 79 16.76 3.70 9.17
CA GLN A 79 16.52 3.26 7.79
C GLN A 79 17.83 2.81 7.15
N ARG A 80 18.92 3.55 7.35
CA ARG A 80 20.25 3.20 6.84
C ARG A 80 20.86 2.00 7.56
N ALA A 81 20.64 1.88 8.87
CA ALA A 81 21.08 0.72 9.64
C ALA A 81 20.41 -0.58 9.13
N ASN A 82 19.17 -0.47 8.64
CA ASN A 82 18.36 -1.58 8.13
C ASN A 82 18.03 -1.42 6.64
N ALA A 83 18.96 -0.88 5.84
CA ALA A 83 18.67 -0.46 4.46
C ALA A 83 18.18 -1.60 3.56
N SER A 84 18.67 -2.83 3.74
CA SER A 84 18.18 -3.99 2.98
C SER A 84 16.71 -4.30 3.26
N PHE A 85 16.30 -4.26 4.53
CA PHE A 85 14.93 -4.47 4.96
C PHE A 85 14.01 -3.34 4.49
N PHE A 86 14.44 -2.09 4.68
CA PHE A 86 13.67 -0.92 4.20
C PHE A 86 13.50 -0.91 2.68
N ASN A 87 14.57 -1.20 1.93
CA ASN A 87 14.49 -1.33 0.47
C ASN A 87 13.55 -2.47 0.05
N ALA A 88 13.56 -3.60 0.77
CA ALA A 88 12.65 -4.71 0.50
C ALA A 88 11.18 -4.27 0.67
N ILE A 89 10.85 -3.58 1.77
CA ILE A 89 9.51 -3.02 2.01
C ILE A 89 9.12 -2.03 0.90
N GLN A 90 10.03 -1.15 0.49
CA GLN A 90 9.74 -0.17 -0.56
C GLN A 90 9.49 -0.83 -1.92
N VAL A 91 10.30 -1.83 -2.28
CA VAL A 91 10.10 -2.62 -3.50
C VAL A 91 8.77 -3.36 -3.43
N GLU A 92 8.44 -3.98 -2.30
CA GLU A 92 7.18 -4.67 -2.09
C GLU A 92 5.98 -3.72 -2.31
N ARG A 93 5.97 -2.55 -1.66
CA ARG A 93 4.91 -1.54 -1.85
C ARG A 93 4.76 -1.13 -3.32
N ASN A 94 5.87 -0.89 -4.02
CA ASN A 94 5.84 -0.53 -5.44
C ASN A 94 5.27 -1.67 -6.31
N VAL A 95 5.65 -2.92 -6.03
CA VAL A 95 5.12 -4.09 -6.75
C VAL A 95 3.63 -4.27 -6.48
N MET A 96 3.19 -4.10 -5.24
CA MET A 96 1.77 -4.15 -4.87
C MET A 96 0.96 -3.07 -5.60
N PHE A 97 1.47 -1.84 -5.66
CA PHE A 97 0.85 -0.77 -6.44
C PHE A 97 0.73 -1.09 -7.93
N LEU A 98 1.76 -1.69 -8.54
CA LEU A 98 1.73 -2.14 -9.93
C LEU A 98 0.68 -3.23 -10.16
N ILE A 99 0.60 -4.22 -9.28
CA ILE A 99 -0.40 -5.30 -9.34
C ILE A 99 -1.82 -4.72 -9.26
N LEU A 100 -2.07 -3.84 -8.29
CA LEU A 100 -3.37 -3.17 -8.12
C LEU A 100 -3.75 -2.37 -9.37
N THR A 101 -2.81 -1.62 -9.93
CA THR A 101 -3.01 -0.87 -11.17
C THR A 101 -3.41 -1.78 -12.31
N LEU A 102 -2.74 -2.92 -12.48
CA LEU A 102 -3.05 -3.89 -13.53
C LEU A 102 -4.45 -4.49 -13.37
N ILE A 103 -4.87 -4.82 -12.15
CA ILE A 103 -6.22 -5.30 -11.84
C ILE A 103 -7.27 -4.24 -12.23
N ILE A 104 -7.03 -2.98 -11.90
CA ILE A 104 -7.93 -1.87 -12.27
C ILE A 104 -8.02 -1.73 -13.79
N VAL A 105 -6.91 -1.85 -14.51
CA VAL A 105 -6.90 -1.80 -15.98
C VAL A 105 -7.71 -2.95 -16.58
N VAL A 106 -7.56 -4.18 -16.07
CA VAL A 106 -8.36 -5.33 -16.50
C VAL A 106 -9.86 -5.09 -16.23
N ALA A 107 -10.21 -4.55 -15.06
CA ALA A 107 -11.58 -4.20 -14.74
C ALA A 107 -12.13 -3.09 -15.67
N ALA A 108 -11.31 -2.11 -16.04
CA ALA A 108 -11.69 -1.06 -16.97
C ALA A 108 -12.03 -1.62 -18.37
N PHE A 109 -11.32 -2.64 -18.85
CA PHE A 109 -11.68 -3.31 -20.11
C PHE A 109 -13.05 -3.99 -20.07
N ASN A 110 -13.46 -4.52 -18.91
CA ASN A 110 -14.81 -5.05 -18.74
C ASN A 110 -15.87 -3.95 -18.87
N ILE A 111 -15.64 -2.77 -18.28
CA ILE A 111 -16.53 -1.61 -18.42
C ILE A 111 -16.65 -1.20 -19.89
N ILE A 112 -15.52 -1.11 -20.61
CA ILE A 112 -15.50 -0.80 -22.05
C ILE A 112 -16.36 -1.78 -22.82
N SER A 113 -16.16 -3.08 -22.58
CA SER A 113 -16.86 -4.15 -23.29
C SER A 113 -18.37 -4.11 -23.03
N SER A 114 -18.78 -3.97 -21.77
CA SER A 114 -20.18 -3.83 -21.38
C SER A 114 -20.83 -2.56 -21.96
N MET A 115 -20.12 -1.43 -21.98
CA MET A 115 -20.63 -0.19 -22.56
C MET A 115 -20.79 -0.27 -24.07
N ILE A 116 -19.84 -0.91 -24.79
CA ILE A 116 -19.98 -1.14 -26.23
C ILE A 116 -21.21 -2.01 -26.51
N MET A 117 -21.42 -3.06 -25.72
CA MET A 117 -22.60 -3.91 -25.83
C MET A 117 -23.89 -3.11 -25.60
N LEU A 118 -23.95 -2.30 -24.54
CA LEU A 118 -25.09 -1.43 -24.24
C LEU A 118 -25.42 -0.47 -25.39
N VAL A 119 -24.39 0.13 -26.00
CA VAL A 119 -24.56 1.02 -27.16
C VAL A 119 -25.13 0.27 -28.35
N LYS A 120 -24.67 -0.96 -28.59
CA LYS A 120 -25.15 -1.82 -29.68
C LYS A 120 -26.62 -2.19 -29.46
N ASP A 121 -26.98 -2.61 -28.25
CA ASP A 121 -28.36 -3.00 -27.90
C ASP A 121 -29.32 -1.81 -27.95
N LYS A 122 -28.82 -0.60 -27.69
CA LYS A 122 -29.58 0.66 -27.75
C LYS A 122 -29.47 1.40 -29.09
N GLY A 123 -28.98 0.76 -30.14
CA GLY A 123 -28.80 1.37 -31.47
C GLY A 123 -30.08 1.98 -32.06
N ARG A 124 -31.22 1.29 -31.94
CA ARG A 124 -32.53 1.79 -32.42
C ARG A 124 -33.01 3.01 -31.64
N ASP A 125 -32.90 2.97 -30.32
CA ASP A 125 -33.27 4.10 -29.45
C ASP A 125 -32.42 5.34 -29.78
N ILE A 126 -31.11 5.14 -30.03
CA ILE A 126 -30.20 6.20 -30.50
C ILE A 126 -30.66 6.74 -31.86
N ALA A 127 -31.03 5.87 -32.81
CA ALA A 127 -31.49 6.29 -34.14
C ALA A 127 -32.77 7.14 -34.06
N ILE A 128 -33.75 6.74 -33.23
CA ILE A 128 -34.99 7.50 -33.00
C ILE A 128 -34.68 8.88 -32.39
N LEU A 129 -33.81 8.95 -31.38
CA LEU A 129 -33.40 10.23 -30.80
C LEU A 129 -32.71 11.13 -31.84
N ARG A 130 -31.86 10.54 -32.69
CA ARG A 130 -31.13 11.27 -33.75
C ARG A 130 -32.07 11.77 -34.84
N THR A 131 -33.13 11.03 -35.20
CA THR A 131 -34.14 11.49 -36.17
C THR A 131 -35.07 12.55 -35.58
N MET A 132 -35.29 12.55 -34.26
CA MET A 132 -35.98 13.63 -33.55
C MET A 132 -35.12 14.89 -33.33
N GLY A 133 -33.89 14.92 -33.83
CA GLY A 133 -33.00 16.09 -33.78
C GLY A 133 -31.91 16.06 -32.70
N ALA A 134 -31.72 14.94 -31.98
CA ALA A 134 -30.63 14.84 -31.02
C ALA A 134 -29.25 14.94 -31.72
N THR A 135 -28.40 15.81 -31.18
CA THR A 135 -27.04 15.97 -31.69
C THR A 135 -26.14 14.80 -31.28
N ARG A 136 -25.05 14.59 -32.02
CA ARG A 136 -24.01 13.62 -31.64
C ARG A 136 -23.46 13.89 -30.23
N GLY A 137 -23.33 15.16 -29.86
CA GLY A 137 -22.90 15.57 -28.52
C GLY A 137 -23.88 15.18 -27.41
N THR A 138 -25.19 15.24 -27.68
CA THR A 138 -26.22 14.80 -26.73
C THR A 138 -26.11 13.30 -26.48
N ILE A 139 -25.98 12.48 -27.53
CA ILE A 139 -25.79 11.02 -27.39
C ILE A 139 -24.50 10.71 -26.64
N MET A 140 -23.40 11.39 -26.97
CA MET A 140 -22.13 11.20 -26.27
C MET A 140 -22.25 11.50 -24.77
N ARG A 141 -22.94 12.59 -24.39
CA ARG A 141 -23.15 12.95 -22.98
C ARG A 141 -23.96 11.91 -22.21
N ILE A 142 -25.00 11.34 -22.82
CA ILE A 142 -25.83 10.30 -22.18
C ILE A 142 -24.96 9.09 -21.81
N PHE A 143 -24.20 8.55 -22.77
CA PHE A 143 -23.36 7.38 -22.53
C PHE A 143 -22.15 7.70 -21.64
N PHE A 144 -21.61 8.91 -21.72
CA PHE A 144 -20.55 9.36 -20.81
C PHE A 144 -21.05 9.43 -19.36
N ILE A 145 -22.21 10.04 -19.11
CA ILE A 145 -22.81 10.09 -17.77
C ILE A 145 -23.16 8.69 -17.27
N ALA A 146 -23.66 7.81 -18.14
CA ALA A 146 -23.96 6.43 -17.76
C ALA A 146 -22.70 5.68 -17.28
N GLY A 147 -21.62 5.68 -18.06
CA GLY A 147 -20.38 5.02 -17.65
C GLY A 147 -19.67 5.72 -16.48
N ALA A 148 -19.71 7.06 -16.43
CA ALA A 148 -19.22 7.82 -15.28
C ALA A 148 -20.00 7.47 -13.99
N SER A 149 -21.32 7.28 -14.07
CA SER A 149 -22.13 6.89 -12.92
C SER A 149 -21.76 5.49 -12.41
N ILE A 150 -21.52 4.54 -13.33
CA ILE A 150 -21.03 3.20 -12.98
C ILE A 150 -19.65 3.32 -12.29
N GLY A 151 -18.75 4.14 -12.84
CA GLY A 151 -17.44 4.42 -12.26
C GLY A 151 -17.53 5.00 -10.85
N VAL A 152 -18.31 6.07 -10.65
CA VAL A 152 -18.50 6.73 -9.34
C VAL A 152 -19.08 5.76 -8.32
N ILE A 153 -20.16 5.06 -8.65
CA ILE A 153 -20.83 4.14 -7.73
C ILE A 153 -19.91 2.96 -7.40
N GLY A 154 -19.21 2.42 -8.40
CA GLY A 154 -18.24 1.34 -8.20
C GLY A 154 -17.06 1.76 -7.33
N THR A 155 -16.48 2.94 -7.57
CA THR A 155 -15.36 3.47 -6.77
C THR A 155 -15.81 3.78 -5.34
N LEU A 156 -16.97 4.42 -5.14
CA LEU A 156 -17.49 4.69 -3.80
C LEU A 156 -17.81 3.40 -3.04
N GLY A 157 -18.48 2.46 -3.69
CA GLY A 157 -18.78 1.15 -3.11
C GLY A 157 -17.50 0.38 -2.75
N GLY A 158 -16.53 0.34 -3.66
CA GLY A 158 -15.23 -0.28 -3.44
C GLY A 158 -14.42 0.39 -2.32
N PHE A 159 -14.46 1.72 -2.23
CA PHE A 159 -13.80 2.48 -1.16
C PHE A 159 -14.40 2.16 0.21
N VAL A 160 -15.74 2.21 0.33
CA VAL A 160 -16.42 1.91 1.60
C VAL A 160 -16.20 0.45 2.00
N LEU A 161 -16.33 -0.49 1.06
CA LEU A 161 -16.08 -1.91 1.31
C LEU A 161 -14.62 -2.17 1.69
N GLY A 162 -13.67 -1.53 1.00
CA GLY A 162 -12.25 -1.69 1.26
C GLY A 162 -11.84 -1.19 2.64
N LEU A 163 -12.31 0.00 3.04
CA LEU A 163 -12.06 0.52 4.39
C LEU A 163 -12.73 -0.34 5.46
N SER A 164 -13.99 -0.73 5.24
CA SER A 164 -14.70 -1.61 6.17
C SER A 164 -13.98 -2.95 6.34
N PHE A 165 -13.40 -3.48 5.26
CA PHE A 165 -12.61 -4.71 5.30
C PHE A 165 -11.30 -4.52 6.04
N ALA A 166 -10.59 -3.42 5.82
CA ALA A 166 -9.35 -3.08 6.53
C ALA A 166 -9.58 -2.95 8.04
N ASP A 167 -10.62 -2.23 8.46
CA ASP A 167 -10.96 -2.04 9.87
C ASP A 167 -11.36 -3.35 10.57
N ASN A 168 -11.89 -4.32 9.83
CA ASN A 168 -12.36 -5.59 10.35
C ASN A 168 -11.41 -6.77 10.06
N ILE A 169 -10.19 -6.53 9.56
CA ILE A 169 -9.31 -7.60 9.07
C ILE A 169 -9.02 -8.66 10.14
N GLU A 170 -8.82 -8.25 11.38
CA GLU A 170 -8.49 -9.15 12.49
C GLU A 170 -9.72 -9.97 12.90
N SER A 171 -10.91 -9.37 12.87
CA SER A 171 -12.17 -10.09 13.11
C SER A 171 -12.42 -11.15 12.02
N ILE A 172 -12.14 -10.80 10.76
CA ILE A 172 -12.24 -11.73 9.63
C ILE A 172 -11.23 -12.87 9.79
N ARG A 173 -9.98 -12.57 10.16
CA ARG A 173 -8.95 -13.58 10.45
C ARG A 173 -9.43 -14.57 11.51
N GLN A 174 -9.89 -14.09 12.66
CA GLN A 174 -10.35 -14.94 13.76
C GLN A 174 -11.55 -15.81 13.36
N TRP A 175 -12.48 -15.26 12.59
CA TRP A 175 -13.61 -16.02 12.06
C TRP A 175 -13.16 -17.16 11.14
N ILE A 176 -12.23 -16.91 10.20
CA ILE A 176 -11.70 -17.97 9.32
C ILE A 176 -10.91 -19.01 10.12
N GLN A 177 -10.11 -18.59 11.10
CA GLN A 177 -9.39 -19.52 12.00
C GLN A 177 -10.36 -20.44 12.75
N SER A 178 -11.47 -19.90 13.27
CA SER A 178 -12.49 -20.69 13.98
C SER A 178 -13.14 -21.75 13.10
N LEU A 179 -13.27 -21.48 11.79
CA LEU A 179 -13.85 -22.42 10.82
C LEU A 179 -12.84 -23.45 10.34
N SER A 180 -11.58 -23.05 10.15
CA SER A 180 -10.51 -23.92 9.63
C SER A 180 -9.90 -24.82 10.70
N GLY A 181 -10.06 -24.47 11.99
CA GLY A 181 -9.46 -25.19 13.10
C GLY A 181 -7.91 -25.14 13.13
N SER A 182 -7.32 -24.24 12.35
CA SER A 182 -5.87 -24.07 12.19
C SER A 182 -5.47 -22.61 12.39
N GLU A 183 -4.36 -22.37 13.07
CA GLU A 183 -3.78 -21.02 13.16
C GLU A 183 -3.24 -20.58 11.79
N LEU A 184 -4.04 -19.77 11.08
CA LEU A 184 -3.66 -19.24 9.75
C LEU A 184 -2.37 -18.41 9.76
N PHE A 185 -2.04 -17.83 10.91
CA PHE A 185 -0.88 -16.96 11.11
C PHE A 185 -0.26 -17.32 12.45
N ALA A 186 0.55 -18.38 12.44
CA ALA A 186 1.34 -18.79 13.58
C ALA A 186 2.41 -17.72 13.87
N ALA A 187 2.45 -17.22 15.10
CA ALA A 187 3.35 -16.14 15.48
C ALA A 187 4.82 -16.52 15.27
N GLU A 188 5.16 -17.81 15.32
CA GLU A 188 6.53 -18.29 15.10
C GLU A 188 7.01 -18.15 13.65
N ILE A 189 6.10 -18.07 12.68
CA ILE A 189 6.45 -17.99 11.24
C ILE A 189 6.40 -16.55 10.74
N TYR A 190 5.45 -15.75 11.24
CA TYR A 190 5.18 -14.40 10.73
C TYR A 190 5.66 -13.27 11.64
N PHE A 191 6.27 -13.59 12.80
CA PHE A 191 6.87 -12.64 13.76
C PHE A 191 5.90 -11.55 14.27
N LEU A 192 4.59 -11.74 14.07
CA LEU A 192 3.54 -10.80 14.42
C LEU A 192 2.37 -11.57 15.03
N SER A 193 1.99 -11.23 16.27
CA SER A 193 0.85 -11.84 16.98
C SER A 193 -0.50 -11.35 16.45
N GLN A 194 -0.55 -10.09 16.03
CA GLN A 194 -1.70 -9.42 15.43
C GLN A 194 -1.34 -8.93 14.04
N LEU A 195 -2.32 -8.84 13.14
CA LEU A 195 -2.13 -8.30 11.79
C LEU A 195 -2.59 -6.84 11.80
N PRO A 196 -1.71 -5.86 12.10
CA PRO A 196 -2.11 -4.47 12.17
C PRO A 196 -2.48 -3.96 10.77
N ALA A 197 -3.75 -3.64 10.55
CA ALA A 197 -4.19 -2.88 9.38
C ALA A 197 -3.97 -1.39 9.63
N ILE A 198 -2.80 -0.88 9.21
CA ILE A 198 -2.55 0.56 9.18
C ILE A 198 -2.94 1.07 7.79
N VAL A 199 -4.03 1.82 7.73
CA VAL A 199 -4.53 2.41 6.49
C VAL A 199 -3.81 3.73 6.21
N ASP A 200 -3.00 3.75 5.15
CA ASP A 200 -2.39 4.99 4.67
C ASP A 200 -3.37 5.78 3.80
N THR A 201 -3.73 6.99 4.27
CA THR A 201 -4.70 7.84 3.57
C THR A 201 -4.21 8.27 2.18
N SER A 202 -2.89 8.48 2.02
CA SER A 202 -2.31 8.90 0.74
C SER A 202 -2.39 7.80 -0.31
N GLU A 203 -2.14 6.55 0.09
CA GLU A 203 -2.28 5.38 -0.80
C GLU A 203 -3.73 5.16 -1.21
N VAL A 204 -4.67 5.29 -0.26
CA VAL A 204 -6.10 5.17 -0.54
C VAL A 204 -6.56 6.25 -1.53
N ILE A 205 -6.17 7.51 -1.32
CA ILE A 205 -6.48 8.61 -2.25
C ILE A 205 -5.90 8.33 -3.63
N ALA A 206 -4.66 7.86 -3.72
CA ALA A 206 -4.01 7.56 -4.99
C ALA A 206 -4.76 6.47 -5.77
N VAL A 207 -5.14 5.36 -5.10
CA VAL A 207 -5.87 4.25 -5.72
C VAL A 207 -7.29 4.67 -6.13
N VAL A 208 -8.01 5.41 -5.28
CA VAL A 208 -9.36 5.92 -5.58
C VAL A 208 -9.32 6.88 -6.78
N SER A 209 -8.37 7.80 -6.80
CA SER A 209 -8.21 8.77 -7.89
C SER A 209 -7.84 8.08 -9.20
N MET A 210 -6.95 7.08 -9.14
CA MET A 210 -6.57 6.30 -10.32
C MET A 210 -7.73 5.46 -10.85
N GLY A 211 -8.45 4.74 -9.99
CA GLY A 211 -9.60 3.93 -10.37
C GLY A 211 -10.71 4.77 -10.99
N PHE A 212 -11.03 5.91 -10.36
CA PHE A 212 -11.98 6.87 -10.89
C PHE A 212 -11.52 7.41 -12.25
N GLY A 213 -10.27 7.88 -12.36
CA GLY A 213 -9.71 8.41 -13.61
C GLY A 213 -9.73 7.39 -14.76
N LEU A 214 -9.31 6.15 -14.50
CA LEU A 214 -9.34 5.07 -15.50
C LEU A 214 -10.76 4.72 -15.94
N SER A 215 -11.73 4.71 -15.01
CA SER A 215 -13.14 4.45 -15.36
C SER A 215 -13.72 5.53 -16.29
N MET A 216 -13.34 6.80 -16.07
CA MET A 216 -13.75 7.92 -16.89
C MET A 216 -13.12 7.83 -18.29
N ILE A 217 -11.83 7.55 -18.37
CA ILE A 217 -11.11 7.37 -19.65
C ILE A 217 -11.70 6.20 -20.44
N ALA A 218 -11.96 5.07 -19.78
CA ALA A 218 -12.57 3.88 -20.37
C ALA A 218 -13.94 4.19 -21.01
N THR A 219 -14.73 5.07 -20.40
CA THR A 219 -16.07 5.43 -20.87
C THR A 219 -16.07 6.31 -22.12
N ILE A 220 -14.99 7.04 -22.39
CA ILE A 220 -14.92 7.98 -23.52
C ILE A 220 -15.03 7.25 -24.86
N TYR A 221 -14.33 6.13 -25.03
CA TYR A 221 -14.31 5.41 -26.31
C TYR A 221 -15.69 4.87 -26.72
N PRO A 222 -16.44 4.14 -25.86
CA PRO A 222 -17.79 3.69 -26.17
C PRO A 222 -18.76 4.86 -26.41
N ALA A 223 -18.69 5.94 -25.62
CA ALA A 223 -19.57 7.10 -25.75
C ALA A 223 -19.37 7.82 -27.10
N TRP A 224 -18.12 7.97 -27.53
CA TRP A 224 -17.78 8.52 -28.83
C TRP A 224 -18.25 7.63 -29.98
N ARG A 225 -18.12 6.31 -29.82
CA ARG A 225 -18.62 5.34 -30.82
C ARG A 225 -20.14 5.37 -30.94
N ALA A 226 -20.86 5.50 -29.84
CA ALA A 226 -22.32 5.65 -29.81
C ALA A 226 -22.80 6.88 -30.59
N ALA A 227 -22.10 8.00 -30.42
CA ALA A 227 -22.43 9.26 -31.08
C ALA A 227 -22.24 9.23 -32.61
N ARG A 228 -21.46 8.27 -33.13
CA ARG A 228 -21.18 8.11 -34.56
C ARG A 228 -22.09 7.11 -35.27
N LEU A 229 -23.01 6.45 -34.57
CA LEU A 229 -24.01 5.58 -35.21
C LEU A 229 -24.87 6.37 -36.20
N ASP A 230 -24.96 5.86 -37.42
CA ASP A 230 -25.82 6.43 -38.47
C ASP A 230 -27.27 5.95 -38.27
N PRO A 231 -28.25 6.86 -38.16
CA PRO A 231 -29.65 6.48 -38.02
C PRO A 231 -30.16 5.60 -39.16
N ALA A 232 -29.65 5.79 -40.38
CA ALA A 232 -30.08 5.03 -41.54
C ALA A 232 -29.59 3.58 -41.52
N GLU A 233 -28.38 3.32 -41.01
CA GLU A 233 -27.87 1.96 -40.85
C GLU A 233 -28.55 1.24 -39.68
N ALA A 234 -28.77 1.95 -38.57
CA ALA A 234 -29.39 1.37 -37.37
C ALA A 234 -30.86 0.93 -37.58
N LEU A 235 -31.57 1.51 -38.56
CA LEU A 235 -32.95 1.15 -38.91
C LEU A 235 -33.05 0.14 -40.07
N ARG A 236 -31.96 -0.15 -40.78
CA ARG A 236 -31.95 -1.03 -41.97
C ARG A 236 -31.54 -2.48 -41.69
N TYR A 237 -31.03 -2.76 -40.49
CA TYR A 237 -30.58 -4.11 -40.11
C TYR A 237 -31.68 -4.95 -39.44
N GLU A 238 -32.95 -4.60 -39.65
CA GLU A 238 -34.13 -5.48 -39.61
C GLU A 238 -35.07 -5.14 -40.77
#